data_AF-A0A2N3T8W5-F1
#
_entry.id   AF-A0A2N3T8W5-F1
#
_cell.length_a   1.000
_cell.length_b   1.000
_cell.length_c   1.000
_cell.angle_alpha   90.00
_cell.angle_beta   90.00
_cell.angle_gamma   90.00
#
_symmetry.space_group_name_H-M   'P 1'
#
loop_
_entity.id
_entity.type
_entity.pdbx_description
1 polymer ?
#
loop_
_entity_poly.entity_id
_entity_poly.type
_entity_poly.pdbx_seq_one_letter_code
_entity_poly.pdbx_strand_id
1 'polypeptide(L)'
;MYIAYASRRKHMQYTRDVPSNMKKLIPIEERESELIRFGANKDFVENIGRIDELKYRVENVDGAYFYFPTISNYKILNGLNIIPIYDEGESFRVFGYNDSIQKIFHFELENDEVYDNYGTNWNLLFLDIMFEYFNDDIEDELDITKFKEIGEKLGFNKSETLYKLLNIPVDEYNEKYNDLEKWKNELAEKLKIL
;
A
#
# COMPACT_ATOMS: atom_id res chain seq x y z
N MET A 1 10.22 -71.28 30.82
CA MET A 1 11.20 -70.31 30.29
C MET A 1 10.40 -69.25 29.54
N TYR A 2 10.20 -68.08 30.15
CA TYR A 2 9.37 -67.00 29.60
C TYR A 2 10.17 -66.23 28.55
N ILE A 3 9.61 -66.08 27.35
CA ILE A 3 10.12 -65.15 26.34
C ILE A 3 9.01 -64.14 26.05
N ALA A 4 9.19 -62.93 26.56
CA ALA A 4 8.44 -61.75 26.18
C ALA A 4 8.98 -61.25 24.83
N TYR A 5 8.11 -60.90 23.88
CA TYR A 5 8.50 -60.04 22.76
C TYR A 5 7.45 -58.96 22.52
N ALA A 6 7.97 -57.75 22.50
CA ALA A 6 7.26 -56.49 22.58
C ALA A 6 6.47 -56.15 21.31
N SER A 7 5.30 -55.56 21.55
CA SER A 7 4.44 -54.92 20.55
C SER A 7 5.15 -53.75 19.88
N ARG A 8 5.42 -53.85 18.56
CA ARG A 8 5.79 -52.71 17.72
C ARG A 8 4.53 -52.10 17.12
N ARG A 9 3.93 -51.13 17.81
CA ARG A 9 3.03 -50.16 17.17
C ARG A 9 3.86 -49.29 16.23
N LYS A 10 3.67 -49.46 14.92
CA LYS A 10 4.08 -48.45 13.94
C LYS A 10 3.09 -47.28 14.05
N HIS A 11 3.48 -46.21 14.72
CA HIS A 11 2.85 -44.91 14.51
C HIS A 11 3.24 -44.44 13.10
N MET A 12 2.35 -44.72 12.14
CA MET A 12 2.39 -44.13 10.82
C MET A 12 1.86 -42.70 10.97
N GLN A 13 2.76 -41.74 11.22
CA GLN A 13 2.43 -40.33 11.10
C GLN A 13 2.15 -40.05 9.62
N TYR A 14 0.87 -39.88 9.27
CA TYR A 14 0.49 -39.21 8.04
C TYR A 14 0.87 -37.73 8.21
N THR A 15 2.09 -37.36 7.85
CA THR A 15 2.35 -35.98 7.45
C THR A 15 1.65 -35.80 6.12
N ARG A 16 0.45 -35.20 6.16
CA ARG A 16 -0.10 -34.58 4.97
C ARG A 16 0.87 -33.46 4.60
N ASP A 17 1.60 -33.64 3.52
CA ASP A 17 2.23 -32.52 2.82
C ASP A 17 1.09 -31.62 2.33
N VAL A 18 0.76 -30.61 3.13
CA VAL A 18 -0.06 -29.49 2.70
C VAL A 18 0.85 -28.66 1.79
N PRO A 19 0.50 -28.43 0.52
CA PRO A 19 1.26 -27.50 -0.31
C PRO A 19 1.31 -26.15 0.41
N SER A 20 2.50 -25.63 0.68
CA SER A 20 2.73 -24.38 1.38
C SER A 20 2.40 -23.18 0.49
N ASN A 21 1.12 -23.00 0.16
CA ASN A 21 0.56 -21.76 -0.37
C ASN A 21 -0.14 -21.00 0.77
N MET A 22 0.49 -20.92 1.94
CA MET A 22 -0.08 -20.14 3.04
C MET A 22 0.13 -18.66 2.76
N LYS A 23 -0.99 -17.99 2.49
CA LYS A 23 -1.14 -16.53 2.55
C LYS A 23 -0.60 -16.06 3.90
N LYS A 24 0.41 -15.19 3.90
CA LYS A 24 0.98 -14.66 5.14
C LYS A 24 0.72 -13.17 5.20
N LEU A 25 -0.25 -12.76 6.01
CA LEU A 25 -0.25 -11.41 6.54
C LEU A 25 1.02 -11.27 7.39
N ILE A 26 1.89 -10.33 7.03
CA ILE A 26 3.12 -10.07 7.76
C ILE A 26 2.75 -9.48 9.14
N PRO A 27 3.31 -10.02 10.25
CA PRO A 27 3.03 -9.51 11.59
C PRO A 27 3.28 -8.01 11.72
N ILE A 28 2.48 -7.33 12.55
CA ILE A 28 2.57 -5.87 12.72
C ILE A 28 3.95 -5.43 13.22
N GLU A 29 4.60 -6.27 14.02
CA GLU A 29 5.95 -6.03 14.57
C GLU A 29 7.05 -6.12 13.51
N GLU A 30 6.82 -6.86 12.41
CA GLU A 30 7.74 -7.00 11.28
C GLU A 30 7.43 -6.01 10.14
N ARG A 31 6.27 -5.33 10.19
CA ARG A 31 5.74 -4.54 9.08
C ARG A 31 6.70 -3.46 8.61
N GLU A 32 7.17 -2.61 9.53
CA GLU A 32 7.97 -1.44 9.16
C GLU A 32 9.28 -1.85 8.50
N SER A 33 9.98 -2.85 9.07
CA SER A 33 11.24 -3.34 8.52
C SER A 33 11.04 -4.00 7.15
N GLU A 34 9.93 -4.69 6.94
CA GLU A 34 9.56 -5.28 5.65
C GLU A 34 9.21 -4.22 4.59
N LEU A 35 8.45 -3.18 4.94
CA LEU A 35 8.16 -2.06 4.02
C LEU A 35 9.46 -1.38 3.57
N ILE A 36 10.36 -1.09 4.51
CA ILE A 36 11.67 -0.48 4.23
C ILE A 36 12.52 -1.43 3.36
N ARG A 37 12.50 -2.75 3.63
CA ARG A 37 13.17 -3.77 2.81
C ARG A 37 12.70 -3.73 1.36
N PHE A 38 11.42 -3.45 1.13
CA PHE A 38 10.83 -3.29 -0.20
C PHE A 38 10.89 -1.86 -0.77
N GLY A 39 11.71 -0.99 -0.18
CA GLY A 39 12.06 0.31 -0.74
C GLY A 39 11.16 1.46 -0.30
N ALA A 40 10.27 1.26 0.68
CA ALA A 40 9.53 2.36 1.28
C ALA A 40 10.51 3.36 1.92
N ASN A 41 10.23 4.66 1.78
CA ASN A 41 10.99 5.68 2.48
C ASN A 41 10.77 5.50 3.99
N LYS A 42 11.86 5.54 4.77
CA LYS A 42 11.80 5.39 6.23
C LYS A 42 10.95 6.50 6.88
N ASP A 43 11.11 7.74 6.45
CA ASP A 43 10.36 8.88 6.96
C ASP A 43 8.85 8.68 6.74
N PHE A 44 8.48 8.16 5.56
CA PHE A 44 7.08 7.78 5.30
C PHE A 44 6.59 6.73 6.29
N VAL A 45 7.32 5.61 6.43
CA VAL A 45 6.91 4.49 7.29
C VAL A 45 6.71 4.93 8.75
N GLU A 46 7.56 5.81 9.26
CA GLU A 46 7.46 6.34 10.63
C GLU A 46 6.29 7.33 10.83
N ASN A 47 5.80 7.94 9.74
CA ASN A 47 4.73 8.94 9.74
C ASN A 47 3.35 8.41 9.28
N ILE A 48 3.22 7.17 8.80
CA ILE A 48 1.92 6.58 8.41
C ILE A 48 0.91 6.71 9.56
N GLY A 49 -0.28 7.22 9.26
CA GLY A 49 -1.35 7.44 10.25
C GLY A 49 -1.08 8.57 11.25
N ARG A 50 -0.02 9.37 11.05
CA ARG A 50 0.42 10.44 11.96
C ARG A 50 0.60 11.80 11.29
N ILE A 51 0.17 11.93 10.03
CA ILE A 51 0.17 13.20 9.30
C ILE A 51 -1.26 13.73 9.38
N ASP A 52 -1.50 14.71 10.25
CA ASP A 52 -2.84 15.25 10.52
C ASP A 52 -3.55 15.76 9.26
N GLU A 53 -2.77 16.34 8.34
CA GLU A 53 -3.25 16.85 7.06
C GLU A 53 -3.71 15.73 6.11
N LEU A 54 -3.30 14.49 6.35
CA LEU A 54 -3.64 13.30 5.55
C LEU A 54 -4.51 12.29 6.32
N LYS A 55 -5.09 12.67 7.47
CA LYS A 55 -5.77 11.74 8.41
C LYS A 55 -6.95 10.93 7.85
N TYR A 56 -7.45 11.27 6.66
CA TYR A 56 -8.52 10.53 5.96
C TYR A 56 -8.06 9.93 4.63
N ARG A 57 -6.75 10.00 4.32
CA ARG A 57 -6.12 9.48 3.09
C ARG A 57 -5.06 8.44 3.41
N VAL A 58 -4.29 8.69 4.48
CA VAL A 58 -3.23 7.83 4.98
C VAL A 58 -3.51 7.56 6.46
N GLU A 59 -4.41 6.62 6.72
CA GLU A 59 -4.81 6.24 8.08
C GLU A 59 -3.81 5.27 8.74
N ASN A 60 -4.13 4.90 9.97
CA ASN A 60 -3.41 3.93 10.76
C ASN A 60 -3.75 2.50 10.34
N VAL A 61 -2.72 1.73 10.02
CA VAL A 61 -2.77 0.30 9.65
C VAL A 61 -3.54 -0.66 10.57
N ASP A 62 -3.92 -0.28 11.80
CA ASP A 62 -4.71 -1.11 12.71
C ASP A 62 -5.99 -1.66 12.06
N GLY A 63 -6.71 -0.84 11.27
CA GLY A 63 -7.89 -1.27 10.55
C GLY A 63 -7.58 -2.40 9.57
N ALA A 64 -6.50 -2.27 8.81
CA ALA A 64 -6.01 -3.35 7.95
C ALA A 64 -5.71 -4.63 8.77
N TYR A 65 -4.98 -4.55 9.87
CA TYR A 65 -4.69 -5.75 10.67
C TYR A 65 -5.93 -6.42 11.26
N PHE A 66 -6.98 -5.64 11.55
CA PHE A 66 -8.27 -6.16 11.99
C PHE A 66 -9.03 -6.90 10.86
N TYR A 67 -9.06 -6.34 9.64
CA TYR A 67 -9.87 -6.87 8.54
C TYR A 67 -9.19 -7.96 7.72
N PHE A 68 -7.87 -7.89 7.48
CA PHE A 68 -7.18 -8.86 6.60
C PHE A 68 -7.42 -10.34 6.95
N PRO A 69 -7.52 -10.76 8.23
CA PRO A 69 -7.88 -12.13 8.58
C PRO A 69 -9.24 -12.56 8.01
N THR A 70 -10.23 -11.66 7.94
CA THR A 70 -11.61 -11.95 7.51
C THR A 70 -11.76 -12.00 5.99
N ILE A 71 -10.95 -11.23 5.27
CA ILE A 71 -10.94 -11.16 3.78
C ILE A 71 -9.85 -12.01 3.15
N SER A 72 -9.22 -12.88 3.92
CA SER A 72 -8.12 -13.74 3.45
C SER A 72 -8.50 -14.67 2.29
N ASN A 73 -9.78 -14.85 1.99
CA ASN A 73 -10.29 -15.63 0.85
C ASN A 73 -10.31 -14.86 -0.49
N TYR A 74 -10.06 -13.55 -0.50
CA TYR A 74 -10.10 -12.72 -1.70
C TYR A 74 -9.08 -13.21 -2.72
N LYS A 75 -9.46 -13.23 -4.00
CA LYS A 75 -8.62 -13.72 -5.10
C LYS A 75 -7.42 -12.81 -5.31
N ILE A 76 -7.58 -11.50 -5.16
CA ILE A 76 -6.47 -10.53 -5.30
C ILE A 76 -5.35 -10.75 -4.29
N LEU A 77 -5.65 -11.37 -3.13
CA LEU A 77 -4.69 -11.69 -2.07
C LEU A 77 -4.12 -13.11 -2.18
N ASN A 78 -4.60 -13.91 -3.12
CA ASN A 78 -4.29 -15.34 -3.15
C ASN A 78 -2.83 -15.61 -3.55
N GLY A 79 -2.13 -16.41 -2.73
CA GLY A 79 -0.74 -16.78 -2.97
C GLY A 79 0.27 -15.64 -2.78
N LEU A 80 -0.14 -14.54 -2.13
CA LEU A 80 0.73 -13.43 -1.78
C LEU A 80 0.98 -13.40 -0.26
N ASN A 81 2.20 -13.04 0.11
CA ASN A 81 2.47 -12.44 1.40
C ASN A 81 2.01 -10.98 1.32
N ILE A 82 1.33 -10.51 2.35
CA ILE A 82 0.75 -9.17 2.37
C ILE A 82 1.36 -8.37 3.50
N ILE A 83 1.89 -7.20 3.17
CA ILE A 83 2.30 -6.17 4.12
C ILE A 83 1.34 -4.99 3.94
N PRO A 84 0.43 -4.75 4.90
CA PRO A 84 -0.40 -3.55 4.86
C PRO A 84 0.45 -2.28 4.88
N ILE A 85 0.13 -1.30 4.03
CA ILE A 85 0.80 0.01 4.02
C ILE A 85 -0.04 0.98 4.84
N TYR A 86 -1.27 1.26 4.43
CA TYR A 86 -2.24 2.03 5.21
C TYR A 86 -3.64 1.70 4.72
N ASP A 87 -4.63 2.09 5.51
CA ASP A 87 -6.05 2.09 5.20
C ASP A 87 -6.56 3.51 4.89
N GLU A 88 -7.70 3.55 4.23
CA GLU A 88 -8.49 4.76 3.95
C GLU A 88 -9.96 4.33 4.03
N GLY A 89 -10.58 4.46 5.20
CA GLY A 89 -11.90 3.88 5.47
C GLY A 89 -11.98 2.37 5.19
N GLU A 90 -12.64 2.00 4.10
CA GLU A 90 -12.84 0.60 3.67
C GLU A 90 -11.87 0.17 2.55
N SER A 91 -10.92 1.03 2.22
CA SER A 91 -9.90 0.82 1.19
C SER A 91 -8.53 0.52 1.80
N PHE A 92 -7.75 -0.35 1.18
CA PHE A 92 -6.42 -0.72 1.65
C PHE A 92 -5.36 -0.55 0.58
N ARG A 93 -4.26 0.11 0.95
CA ARG A 93 -3.01 0.07 0.20
C ARG A 93 -2.09 -0.97 0.81
N VAL A 94 -1.63 -1.92 0.01
CA VAL A 94 -0.76 -3.01 0.48
C VAL A 94 0.41 -3.27 -0.44
N PHE A 95 1.48 -3.81 0.13
CA PHE A 95 2.55 -4.44 -0.62
C PHE A 95 2.34 -5.96 -0.62
N GLY A 96 2.03 -6.54 -1.77
CA GLY A 96 1.89 -7.98 -1.94
C GLY A 96 3.08 -8.58 -2.67
N TYR A 97 3.58 -9.71 -2.18
CA TYR A 97 4.71 -10.40 -2.80
C TYR A 97 4.71 -11.92 -2.69
N ASN A 98 5.34 -12.55 -3.68
CA ASN A 98 5.79 -13.94 -3.67
C ASN A 98 7.02 -14.08 -4.59
N ASP A 99 7.39 -15.31 -4.97
CA ASP A 99 8.56 -15.58 -5.81
C ASP A 99 8.49 -14.94 -7.21
N SER A 100 7.29 -14.58 -7.67
CA SER A 100 7.02 -14.09 -9.04
C SER A 100 6.41 -12.70 -9.12
N ILE A 101 5.77 -12.24 -8.05
CA ILE A 101 5.00 -11.00 -8.01
C ILE A 101 5.55 -10.15 -6.87
N GLN A 102 5.75 -8.86 -7.13
CA GLN A 102 5.98 -7.84 -6.12
C GLN A 102 5.26 -6.58 -6.58
N LYS A 103 4.29 -6.10 -5.79
CA LYS A 103 3.55 -4.89 -6.14
C LYS A 103 2.91 -4.21 -4.94
N ILE A 104 2.84 -2.90 -5.02
CA ILE A 104 2.00 -2.00 -4.25
C ILE A 104 0.68 -1.91 -5.01
N PHE A 105 -0.44 -2.15 -4.34
CA PHE A 105 -1.75 -2.03 -4.96
C PHE A 105 -2.82 -1.60 -3.95
N HIS A 106 -3.90 -1.07 -4.50
CA HIS A 106 -5.07 -0.57 -3.79
C HIS A 106 -6.30 -1.44 -4.12
N PHE A 107 -7.07 -1.81 -3.10
CA PHE A 107 -8.37 -2.49 -3.24
C PHE A 107 -9.32 -2.10 -2.10
N GLU A 108 -10.61 -2.41 -2.25
CA GLU A 108 -11.65 -2.13 -1.24
C GLU A 108 -12.18 -3.41 -0.58
N LEU A 109 -12.72 -3.30 0.64
CA LEU A 109 -13.36 -4.41 1.34
C LEU A 109 -14.48 -5.05 0.52
N GLU A 110 -15.31 -4.26 -0.15
CA GLU A 110 -16.51 -4.79 -0.81
C GLU A 110 -16.20 -5.44 -2.17
N ASN A 111 -15.03 -5.18 -2.75
CA ASN A 111 -14.69 -5.53 -4.12
C ASN A 111 -13.37 -6.33 -4.19
N ASP A 112 -13.42 -7.54 -4.76
CA ASP A 112 -12.23 -8.37 -5.04
C ASP A 112 -11.55 -7.92 -6.35
N GLU A 113 -11.26 -6.62 -6.45
CA GLU A 113 -10.67 -5.96 -7.60
C GLU A 113 -9.54 -5.01 -7.18
N VAL A 114 -8.53 -4.87 -8.02
CA VAL A 114 -7.44 -3.91 -7.83
C VAL A 114 -7.81 -2.63 -8.56
N TYR A 115 -7.98 -1.54 -7.82
CA TYR A 115 -8.25 -0.21 -8.40
C TYR A 115 -6.99 0.41 -8.96
N ASP A 116 -5.90 0.38 -8.18
CA ASP A 116 -4.61 0.92 -8.59
C ASP A 116 -3.49 -0.10 -8.39
N ASN A 117 -2.59 -0.16 -9.36
CA ASN A 117 -1.39 -0.98 -9.30
C ASN A 117 -0.17 -0.12 -9.59
N TYR A 118 0.62 0.12 -8.55
CA TYR A 118 1.80 0.98 -8.60
C TYR A 118 3.08 0.19 -8.91
N GLY A 119 2.98 -1.12 -9.17
CA GLY A 119 4.14 -2.00 -9.27
C GLY A 119 4.99 -1.88 -8.01
N THR A 120 6.31 -1.73 -8.14
CA THR A 120 7.19 -1.49 -6.98
C THR A 120 7.57 -0.01 -6.83
N ASN A 121 6.84 0.92 -7.46
CA ASN A 121 7.21 2.33 -7.53
C ASN A 121 6.50 3.16 -6.46
N TRP A 122 7.16 3.32 -5.31
CA TRP A 122 6.69 4.15 -4.20
C TRP A 122 6.39 5.60 -4.58
N ASN A 123 7.11 6.16 -5.56
CA ASN A 123 6.84 7.54 -5.99
C ASN A 123 5.49 7.69 -6.71
N LEU A 124 4.95 6.63 -7.33
CA LEU A 124 3.60 6.68 -7.88
C LEU A 124 2.55 6.73 -6.76
N LEU A 125 2.74 5.94 -5.70
CA LEU A 125 1.89 6.01 -4.51
C LEU A 125 1.94 7.40 -3.86
N PHE A 126 3.14 7.99 -3.76
CA PHE A 126 3.28 9.35 -3.20
C PHE A 126 2.71 10.43 -4.10
N LEU A 127 2.83 10.28 -5.42
CA LEU A 127 2.16 11.17 -6.38
C LEU A 127 0.65 11.13 -6.15
N ASP A 128 0.08 9.94 -5.97
CA ASP A 128 -1.35 9.77 -5.76
C ASP A 128 -1.82 10.44 -4.46
N ILE A 129 -1.17 10.16 -3.33
CA ILE A 129 -1.44 10.79 -2.03
C ILE A 129 -1.36 12.32 -2.12
N MET A 130 -0.28 12.85 -2.72
CA MET A 130 -0.07 14.30 -2.81
C MET A 130 -1.04 14.96 -3.80
N PHE A 131 -1.48 14.25 -4.83
CA PHE A 131 -2.49 14.73 -5.76
C PHE A 131 -3.86 14.84 -5.08
N GLU A 132 -4.27 13.82 -4.33
CA GLU A 132 -5.50 13.85 -3.55
C GLU A 132 -5.45 14.94 -2.47
N TYR A 133 -4.33 15.06 -1.75
CA TYR A 133 -4.12 16.13 -0.80
C TYR A 133 -4.28 17.53 -1.42
N PHE A 134 -3.74 17.74 -2.63
CA PHE A 134 -3.94 19.00 -3.34
C PHE A 134 -5.42 19.27 -3.63
N ASN A 135 -6.17 18.25 -4.02
CA ASN A 135 -7.58 18.39 -4.41
C ASN A 135 -8.50 18.64 -3.22
N ASP A 136 -8.18 18.05 -2.07
CA ASP A 136 -8.95 18.25 -0.84
C ASP A 136 -8.84 19.71 -0.35
N ASP A 137 -7.66 20.31 -0.50
CA ASP A 137 -7.34 21.65 0.04
C ASP A 137 -7.26 22.77 -1.03
N ILE A 138 -7.60 22.49 -2.30
CA ILE A 138 -7.47 23.48 -3.39
C ILE A 138 -8.31 24.74 -3.15
N GLU A 139 -9.46 24.60 -2.49
CA GLU A 139 -10.37 25.69 -2.14
C GLU A 139 -9.88 26.51 -0.93
N ASP A 140 -8.98 25.95 -0.11
CA ASP A 140 -8.49 26.53 1.15
C ASP A 140 -7.15 27.30 0.99
N GLU A 141 -6.82 27.72 -0.24
CA GLU A 141 -5.58 28.44 -0.59
C GLU A 141 -4.31 27.68 -0.12
N LEU A 142 -4.24 26.38 -0.41
CA LEU A 142 -3.09 25.54 -0.11
C LEU A 142 -1.81 26.16 -0.69
N ASP A 143 -0.93 26.66 0.18
CA ASP A 143 0.33 27.26 -0.24
C ASP A 143 1.43 26.20 -0.49
N ILE A 144 2.41 26.57 -1.31
CA ILE A 144 3.53 25.70 -1.68
C ILE A 144 4.38 25.25 -0.48
N THR A 145 4.45 26.02 0.60
CA THR A 145 5.25 25.69 1.78
C THR A 145 4.60 24.52 2.51
N LYS A 146 3.31 24.62 2.82
CA LYS A 146 2.55 23.52 3.43
C LYS A 146 2.59 22.27 2.57
N PHE A 147 2.33 22.40 1.26
CA PHE A 147 2.37 21.27 0.35
C PHE A 147 3.73 20.57 0.33
N LYS A 148 4.82 21.34 0.38
CA LYS A 148 6.18 20.79 0.46
C LYS A 148 6.43 20.07 1.79
N GLU A 149 6.02 20.65 2.90
CA GLU A 149 6.16 20.06 4.24
C GLU A 149 5.49 18.68 4.30
N ILE A 150 4.29 18.53 3.74
CA ILE A 150 3.62 17.21 3.65
C ILE A 150 4.42 16.25 2.78
N GLY A 151 4.88 16.71 1.61
CA GLY A 151 5.75 15.91 0.75
C GLY A 151 7.03 15.44 1.45
N GLU A 152 7.62 16.27 2.30
CA GLU A 152 8.80 15.91 3.10
C GLU A 152 8.50 14.84 4.16
N LYS A 153 7.34 14.92 4.83
CA LYS A 153 6.89 13.86 5.77
C LYS A 153 6.71 12.49 5.07
N LEU A 154 6.35 12.49 3.78
CA LEU A 154 6.29 11.28 2.94
C LEU A 154 7.66 10.87 2.35
N GLY A 155 8.69 11.71 2.46
CA GLY A 155 9.95 11.52 1.74
C GLY A 155 9.83 11.69 0.22
N PHE A 156 8.81 12.40 -0.25
CA PHE A 156 8.53 12.67 -1.66
C PHE A 156 9.23 13.95 -2.13
N ASN A 157 10.46 13.80 -2.61
CA ASN A 157 11.32 14.92 -3.06
C ASN A 157 10.86 15.68 -4.31
N LYS A 158 9.67 15.34 -4.85
CA LYS A 158 9.07 15.91 -6.05
C LYS A 158 7.93 16.88 -5.75
N SER A 159 7.56 17.06 -4.48
CA SER A 159 6.42 17.88 -4.03
C SER A 159 6.41 19.29 -4.61
N GLU A 160 7.55 20.00 -4.59
CA GLU A 160 7.63 21.35 -5.16
C GLU A 160 7.33 21.39 -6.66
N THR A 161 7.85 20.40 -7.40
CA THR A 161 7.62 20.34 -8.85
C THR A 161 6.18 19.95 -9.15
N LEU A 162 5.61 19.01 -8.39
CA LEU A 162 4.21 18.62 -8.49
C LEU A 162 3.29 19.82 -8.22
N TYR A 163 3.51 20.58 -7.15
CA TYR A 163 2.71 21.77 -6.85
C TYR A 163 2.67 22.75 -8.02
N LYS A 164 3.82 23.03 -8.65
CA LYS A 164 3.88 23.94 -9.81
C LYS A 164 3.13 23.41 -11.04
N LEU A 165 3.01 22.08 -11.18
CA LEU A 165 2.25 21.45 -12.26
C LEU A 165 0.74 21.42 -11.97
N LEU A 166 0.34 21.40 -10.71
CA LEU A 166 -1.07 21.40 -10.27
C LEU A 166 -1.63 22.81 -10.09
N ASN A 167 -0.78 23.78 -9.73
CA ASN A 167 -1.15 25.17 -9.53
C ASN A 167 -1.28 25.92 -10.88
N ILE A 168 -2.27 25.50 -11.65
CA ILE A 168 -2.67 26.03 -12.96
C ILE A 168 -4.04 26.74 -12.86
N PRO A 169 -4.44 27.55 -13.85
CA PRO A 169 -5.76 28.19 -13.84
C PRO A 169 -6.90 27.17 -13.72
N VAL A 170 -7.96 27.52 -13.00
CA VAL A 170 -9.11 26.62 -12.72
C VAL A 170 -9.72 26.02 -13.99
N ASP A 171 -9.83 26.81 -15.06
CA ASP A 171 -10.36 26.32 -16.34
C ASP A 171 -9.46 25.21 -16.95
N GLU A 172 -8.13 25.40 -16.89
CA GLU A 172 -7.15 24.40 -17.35
C GLU A 172 -7.16 23.16 -16.44
N TYR A 173 -7.25 23.37 -15.13
CA TYR A 173 -7.37 22.30 -14.13
C TYR A 173 -8.60 21.43 -14.44
N ASN A 174 -9.77 22.04 -14.62
CA ASN A 174 -11.01 21.33 -14.92
C ASN A 174 -10.95 20.59 -16.25
N GLU A 175 -10.33 21.18 -17.28
CA GLU A 175 -10.11 20.51 -18.57
C GLU A 175 -9.26 19.25 -18.40
N LYS A 176 -8.16 19.35 -17.66
CA LYS A 176 -7.26 18.21 -17.37
C LYS A 176 -7.94 17.15 -16.52
N TYR A 177 -8.74 17.54 -15.53
CA TYR A 177 -9.44 16.62 -14.63
C TYR A 177 -10.48 15.75 -15.35
N ASN A 178 -11.03 16.20 -16.49
CA ASN A 178 -11.94 15.39 -17.32
C ASN A 178 -11.30 14.09 -17.85
N ASP A 179 -9.98 14.03 -17.92
CA ASP A 179 -9.21 12.83 -18.30
C ASP A 179 -8.11 12.59 -17.24
N LEU A 180 -8.57 12.29 -16.02
CA LEU A 180 -7.74 12.20 -14.83
C LEU A 180 -6.60 11.19 -14.97
N GLU A 181 -6.86 10.01 -15.55
CA GLU A 181 -5.84 8.98 -15.73
C GLU A 181 -4.71 9.45 -16.66
N LYS A 182 -5.07 10.07 -17.79
CA LYS A 182 -4.09 10.68 -18.69
C LYS A 182 -3.30 11.78 -17.99
N TRP A 183 -3.96 12.63 -17.20
CA TRP A 183 -3.27 13.70 -16.51
C TRP A 183 -2.31 13.18 -15.43
N LYS A 184 -2.71 12.20 -14.63
CA LYS A 184 -1.83 11.53 -13.65
C LYS A 184 -0.59 10.92 -14.34
N ASN A 185 -0.75 10.32 -15.52
CA ASN A 185 0.37 9.82 -16.32
C ASN A 185 1.29 10.97 -16.81
N GLU A 186 0.74 12.06 -17.35
CA GLU A 186 1.52 13.24 -17.77
C GLU A 186 2.31 13.84 -16.59
N LEU A 187 1.71 13.89 -15.40
CA LEU A 187 2.38 14.34 -14.18
C LEU A 187 3.53 13.41 -13.81
N ALA A 188 3.30 12.09 -13.81
CA ALA A 188 4.32 11.10 -13.50
C ALA A 188 5.54 11.19 -14.45
N GLU A 189 5.31 11.35 -15.75
CA GLU A 189 6.37 11.56 -16.75
C GLU A 189 7.14 12.88 -16.50
N LYS A 190 6.44 13.99 -16.29
CA LYS A 190 7.07 15.31 -16.02
C LYS A 190 7.90 15.30 -14.73
N LEU A 191 7.47 14.52 -13.75
CA LEU A 191 8.19 14.33 -12.50
C LEU A 191 9.32 13.29 -12.60
N LYS A 192 9.46 12.61 -13.74
CA LYS A 192 10.43 11.52 -13.97
C LYS A 192 10.24 10.36 -13.00
N ILE A 193 8.97 9.99 -12.77
CA ILE A 193 8.57 8.81 -12.00
C ILE A 193 8.38 7.60 -12.93
N LEU A 194 7.88 7.86 -14.14
CA LEU A 194 7.78 6.94 -15.27
C LEU A 194 8.76 7.31 -16.38
#